data_AF-A0A0Q8PWK6-F1
#
_entry.id   AF-A0A0Q8PWK6-F1
#
_cell.length_a   1.000
_cell.length_b   1.000
_cell.length_c   1.000
_cell.angle_alpha   90.00
_cell.angle_beta   90.00
_cell.angle_gamma   90.00
#
_symmetry.space_group_name_H-M   'P 1'
#
loop_
_entity.id
_entity.type
_entity.pdbx_description
1 polymer ?
#
loop_
_entity_poly.entity_id
_entity_poly.type
_entity_poly.pdbx_seq_one_letter_code
_entity_poly.pdbx_strand_id
1 'polypeptide(L)'
;MTDRTYENLPTLIGELKRSAIDAYMKSQGWHIDDGTKYHLGDSNVTRPAADGSGGGDWSWIGFWDIGNDGQDSKWRAAFDSVRSNIDETLQPWLDLPDTAALLEDDIEQMRQANRLLSFSPSGGTGGGNIPGYLTGINENLDAMSGTTIATFKAEFLLQLEKAIGGHHGITVILGSALAASNEIWIRARKTVADIVGETQQALHAYAEGGDISWEVILQVAGYAVEGAGLFATGGAEIALKGAGQGLKILTETTTKKDTKATAPSGDYESLMTGFGNSLQELSDAIKAEEDALADNLTLNTGKVRADQGSYDLKRPGLLDISDDSQADIIVISRPLVDEITRTYLPFTADELDSARSQAYLATYEAYRDGSIGRGSNGISPEFSELQWILIDLVRDLEWETRNGAKTLDLAIEDIGRADTAAEDDLEKHHREVKDGSGATPWT
;
A
#
# COMPACT_ATOMS: atom_id res chain seq x y z
N MET A 1 -17.69 10.10 -30.53
CA MET A 1 -18.05 9.39 -29.30
C MET A 1 -17.19 9.95 -28.20
N THR A 2 -17.76 10.16 -27.02
CA THR A 2 -17.02 10.57 -25.82
C THR A 2 -16.02 9.47 -25.46
N ASP A 3 -14.82 9.86 -25.02
CA ASP A 3 -13.80 8.89 -24.63
C ASP A 3 -14.20 8.19 -23.33
N ARG A 4 -14.02 6.86 -23.27
CA ARG A 4 -14.48 6.04 -22.15
C ARG A 4 -13.49 6.07 -21.00
N THR A 5 -13.50 7.17 -20.29
CA THR A 5 -12.70 7.35 -19.08
C THR A 5 -13.58 7.71 -17.91
N TYR A 6 -13.09 7.45 -16.70
CA TYR A 6 -13.84 7.73 -15.47
C TYR A 6 -14.04 9.24 -15.26
N GLU A 7 -13.10 10.07 -15.73
CA GLU A 7 -13.19 11.54 -15.69
C GLU A 7 -14.36 12.04 -16.56
N ASN A 8 -14.68 11.31 -17.62
CA ASN A 8 -15.80 11.60 -18.51
C ASN A 8 -17.10 10.92 -18.06
N LEU A 9 -17.12 10.22 -16.91
CA LEU A 9 -18.27 9.48 -16.42
C LEU A 9 -19.56 10.31 -16.36
N PRO A 10 -19.58 11.58 -15.90
CA PRO A 10 -20.81 12.39 -15.92
C PRO A 10 -21.42 12.54 -17.33
N THR A 11 -20.58 12.71 -18.35
CA THR A 11 -21.02 12.80 -19.75
C THR A 11 -21.54 11.45 -20.24
N LEU A 12 -20.81 10.37 -19.96
CA LEU A 12 -21.21 9.00 -20.32
C LEU A 12 -22.55 8.61 -19.69
N ILE A 13 -22.81 9.05 -18.44
CA ILE A 13 -24.08 8.83 -17.75
C ILE A 13 -25.23 9.55 -18.47
N GLY A 14 -25.02 10.79 -18.93
CA GLY A 14 -26.02 11.50 -19.71
C GLY A 14 -26.37 10.79 -21.03
N GLU A 15 -25.35 10.33 -21.74
CA GLU A 15 -25.50 9.55 -22.98
C GLU A 15 -26.21 8.19 -22.73
N LEU A 16 -25.88 7.51 -21.62
CA LEU A 16 -26.54 6.29 -21.17
C LEU A 16 -28.02 6.56 -20.88
N LYS A 17 -28.35 7.61 -20.12
CA LYS A 17 -29.74 7.99 -19.80
C LYS A 17 -30.58 8.20 -21.06
N ARG A 18 -30.05 8.93 -22.04
CA ARG A 18 -30.75 9.13 -23.32
C ARG A 18 -30.97 7.80 -24.04
N SER A 19 -29.93 6.99 -24.16
CA SER A 19 -29.98 5.70 -24.87
C SER A 19 -30.93 4.71 -24.19
N ALA A 20 -30.98 4.71 -22.85
CA ALA A 20 -31.92 3.91 -22.08
C ALA A 20 -33.37 4.35 -22.30
N ILE A 21 -33.63 5.66 -22.36
CA ILE A 21 -34.98 6.18 -22.66
C ILE A 21 -35.37 5.84 -24.11
N ASP A 22 -34.45 5.94 -25.06
CA ASP A 22 -34.69 5.51 -26.45
C ASP A 22 -35.06 4.02 -26.54
N ALA A 23 -34.30 3.17 -25.85
CA ALA A 23 -34.54 1.74 -25.76
C ALA A 23 -35.87 1.41 -25.06
N TYR A 24 -36.20 2.13 -23.98
CA TYR A 24 -37.49 2.03 -23.30
C TYR A 24 -38.64 2.40 -24.25
N MET A 25 -38.54 3.51 -24.96
CA MET A 25 -39.57 3.92 -25.94
C MET A 25 -39.74 2.87 -27.04
N LYS A 26 -38.63 2.30 -27.53
CA LYS A 26 -38.65 1.19 -28.49
C LYS A 26 -39.37 -0.04 -27.95
N SER A 27 -39.14 -0.42 -26.68
CA SER A 27 -39.83 -1.56 -26.05
C SER A 27 -41.33 -1.34 -25.91
N GLN A 28 -41.76 -0.07 -25.79
CA GLN A 28 -43.15 0.34 -25.81
C GLN A 28 -43.75 0.49 -27.22
N GLY A 29 -42.99 0.16 -28.27
CA GLY A 29 -43.42 0.23 -29.67
C GLY A 29 -43.27 1.59 -30.34
N TRP A 30 -42.66 2.57 -29.68
CA TRP A 30 -42.40 3.88 -30.27
C TRP A 30 -41.15 3.87 -31.15
N HIS A 31 -41.11 4.78 -32.11
CA HIS A 31 -40.01 4.90 -33.07
C HIS A 31 -39.38 6.29 -33.03
N ILE A 32 -38.06 6.35 -33.17
CA ILE A 32 -37.33 7.62 -33.32
C ILE A 32 -37.61 8.18 -34.72
N ASP A 33 -38.00 9.45 -34.81
CA ASP A 33 -38.28 10.13 -36.09
C ASP A 33 -37.06 10.88 -36.63
N ASP A 34 -36.95 12.18 -36.33
CA ASP A 34 -35.87 13.09 -36.80
C ASP A 34 -34.77 13.31 -35.75
N GLY A 35 -34.70 12.44 -34.74
CA GLY A 35 -33.80 12.55 -33.61
C GLY A 35 -34.26 13.51 -32.51
N THR A 36 -35.39 14.21 -32.68
CA THR A 36 -35.94 15.15 -31.67
C THR A 36 -37.24 14.66 -31.02
N LYS A 37 -37.91 13.66 -31.62
CA LYS A 37 -39.18 13.10 -31.13
C LYS A 37 -39.27 11.59 -31.33
N TYR A 38 -40.12 10.98 -30.51
CA TYR A 38 -40.65 9.65 -30.70
C TYR A 38 -42.04 9.72 -31.33
N HIS A 39 -42.38 8.80 -32.22
CA HIS A 39 -43.71 8.70 -32.81
C HIS A 39 -44.32 7.30 -32.65
N LEU A 40 -45.65 7.25 -32.49
CA LEU A 40 -46.47 6.05 -32.53
C LEU A 40 -47.85 6.40 -33.08
N GLY A 41 -48.11 6.02 -34.34
CA GLY A 41 -49.29 6.49 -35.07
C GLY A 41 -49.29 8.02 -35.20
N ASP A 42 -50.39 8.68 -34.82
CA ASP A 42 -50.53 10.14 -34.85
C ASP A 42 -50.05 10.82 -33.55
N SER A 43 -49.41 10.09 -32.64
CA SER A 43 -48.88 10.62 -31.38
C SER A 43 -47.38 10.85 -31.44
N ASN A 44 -46.93 11.93 -30.80
CA ASN A 44 -45.53 12.29 -30.62
C ASN A 44 -45.17 12.49 -29.15
N VAL A 45 -43.94 12.18 -28.78
CA VAL A 45 -43.34 12.53 -27.48
C VAL A 45 -41.99 13.19 -27.71
N THR A 46 -41.69 14.30 -27.01
CA THR A 46 -40.38 14.96 -27.13
C THR A 46 -39.25 14.06 -26.60
N ARG A 47 -38.19 13.91 -27.39
CA ARG A 47 -37.02 13.10 -27.03
C ARG A 47 -36.10 13.87 -26.07
N PRO A 48 -35.45 13.20 -25.10
CA PRO A 48 -34.45 13.85 -24.26
C PRO A 48 -33.29 14.43 -25.07
N ALA A 49 -32.66 15.45 -24.50
CA ALA A 49 -31.44 16.04 -25.02
C ALA A 49 -30.26 15.03 -24.96
N ALA A 50 -29.12 15.42 -25.56
CA ALA A 50 -27.94 14.56 -25.65
C ALA A 50 -27.39 14.13 -24.27
N ASP A 51 -27.54 14.99 -23.26
CA ASP A 51 -27.17 14.75 -21.87
C ASP A 51 -28.21 13.94 -21.08
N GLY A 52 -29.25 13.44 -21.75
CA GLY A 52 -30.33 12.68 -21.14
C GLY A 52 -31.36 13.51 -20.38
N SER A 53 -31.26 14.85 -20.37
CA SER A 53 -32.21 15.74 -19.70
C SER A 53 -33.47 16.03 -20.53
N GLY A 54 -34.56 16.41 -19.86
CA GLY A 54 -35.81 16.85 -20.51
C GLY A 54 -36.57 15.76 -21.29
N GLY A 55 -37.43 16.17 -22.23
CA GLY A 55 -38.30 15.27 -22.98
C GLY A 55 -39.56 14.82 -22.21
N GLY A 56 -40.44 14.09 -22.89
CA GLY A 56 -41.68 13.56 -22.31
C GLY A 56 -42.93 14.40 -22.57
N ASP A 57 -42.86 15.44 -23.39
CA ASP A 57 -44.01 16.27 -23.76
C ASP A 57 -44.76 15.59 -24.92
N TRP A 58 -46.04 15.31 -24.71
CA TRP A 58 -46.87 14.59 -25.67
C TRP A 58 -47.62 15.55 -26.59
N SER A 59 -47.81 15.17 -27.85
CA SER A 59 -48.64 15.90 -28.80
C SER A 59 -49.30 14.97 -29.81
N TRP A 60 -50.45 15.40 -30.35
CA TRP A 60 -51.22 14.70 -31.37
C TRP A 60 -51.15 15.44 -32.70
N ILE A 61 -50.99 14.72 -33.81
CA ILE A 61 -50.84 15.27 -35.18
C ILE A 61 -52.19 15.37 -35.92
N GLY A 62 -53.27 14.75 -35.40
CA GLY A 62 -54.56 14.72 -36.09
C GLY A 62 -55.40 16.01 -35.99
N PHE A 63 -56.41 16.13 -36.86
CA PHE A 63 -57.27 17.30 -37.04
C PHE A 63 -58.20 17.65 -35.87
N TRP A 64 -58.34 16.77 -34.87
CA TRP A 64 -59.23 16.95 -33.73
C TRP A 64 -58.40 17.21 -32.47
N ASP A 65 -58.82 18.18 -31.65
CA ASP A 65 -58.23 18.44 -30.33
C ASP A 65 -58.64 17.30 -29.37
N ILE A 66 -57.82 16.25 -29.36
CA ILE A 66 -57.93 15.15 -28.40
C ILE A 66 -57.11 15.59 -27.19
N GLY A 67 -57.80 15.97 -26.11
CA GLY A 67 -57.17 16.55 -24.92
C GLY A 67 -55.96 15.76 -24.40
N ASN A 68 -54.95 16.47 -23.91
CA ASN A 68 -53.71 15.94 -23.33
C ASN A 68 -53.91 15.51 -21.85
N ASP A 69 -55.02 14.85 -21.50
CA ASP A 69 -55.35 14.57 -20.11
C ASP A 69 -54.35 13.57 -19.48
N GLY A 70 -53.24 14.11 -18.95
CA GLY A 70 -52.21 13.39 -18.20
C GLY A 70 -51.08 12.74 -19.02
N GLN A 71 -51.04 12.84 -20.36
CA GLN A 71 -50.00 12.14 -21.15
C GLN A 71 -48.60 12.72 -20.93
N ASP A 72 -48.46 14.04 -20.88
CA ASP A 72 -47.18 14.69 -20.52
C ASP A 72 -46.66 14.17 -19.17
N SER A 73 -47.54 14.12 -18.16
CA SER A 73 -47.17 13.69 -16.81
C SER A 73 -46.76 12.22 -16.80
N LYS A 74 -47.45 11.38 -17.56
CA LYS A 74 -47.12 9.96 -17.71
C LYS A 74 -45.73 9.75 -18.32
N TRP A 75 -45.41 10.42 -19.43
CA TRP A 75 -44.14 10.22 -20.13
C TRP A 75 -42.96 10.85 -19.39
N ARG A 76 -43.13 12.05 -18.82
CA ARG A 76 -42.11 12.65 -17.95
C ARG A 76 -41.79 11.73 -16.76
N ALA A 77 -42.82 11.21 -16.08
CA ALA A 77 -42.62 10.28 -14.96
C ALA A 77 -41.92 8.98 -15.39
N ALA A 78 -42.24 8.42 -16.57
CA ALA A 78 -41.55 7.24 -17.08
C ALA A 78 -40.07 7.52 -17.37
N PHE A 79 -39.75 8.67 -17.98
CA PHE A 79 -38.37 9.04 -18.26
C PHE A 79 -37.58 9.30 -16.98
N ASP A 80 -38.20 9.95 -15.99
CA ASP A 80 -37.60 10.16 -14.68
C ASP A 80 -37.36 8.84 -13.94
N SER A 81 -38.24 7.85 -14.08
CA SER A 81 -38.02 6.51 -13.53
C SER A 81 -36.79 5.83 -14.15
N VAL A 82 -36.60 5.94 -15.47
CA VAL A 82 -35.41 5.39 -16.14
C VAL A 82 -34.13 6.07 -15.65
N ARG A 83 -34.16 7.41 -15.49
CA ARG A 83 -33.02 8.18 -14.95
C ARG A 83 -32.71 7.79 -13.52
N SER A 84 -33.72 7.71 -12.65
CA SER A 84 -33.58 7.35 -11.24
C SER A 84 -32.94 5.97 -11.11
N ASN A 85 -33.39 4.99 -11.90
CA ASN A 85 -32.80 3.65 -11.88
C ASN A 85 -31.29 3.67 -12.24
N ILE A 86 -30.90 4.44 -13.25
CA ILE A 86 -29.47 4.59 -13.62
C ILE A 86 -28.69 5.30 -12.52
N ASP A 87 -29.23 6.40 -11.98
CA ASP A 87 -28.58 7.20 -10.95
C ASP A 87 -28.40 6.41 -9.65
N GLU A 88 -29.41 5.67 -9.21
CA GLU A 88 -29.36 4.79 -8.05
C GLU A 88 -28.35 3.65 -8.25
N THR A 89 -28.33 3.04 -9.43
CA THR A 89 -27.40 1.95 -9.77
C THR A 89 -25.95 2.44 -9.77
N LEU A 90 -25.70 3.68 -10.23
CA LEU A 90 -24.36 4.24 -10.33
C LEU A 90 -23.90 5.01 -9.09
N GLN A 91 -24.80 5.37 -8.18
CA GLN A 91 -24.45 6.21 -7.02
C GLN A 91 -23.23 5.70 -6.24
N PRO A 92 -23.05 4.39 -5.96
CA PRO A 92 -21.86 3.89 -5.28
C PRO A 92 -20.55 4.14 -6.05
N TRP A 93 -20.63 4.28 -7.37
CA TRP A 93 -19.51 4.31 -8.31
C TRP A 93 -19.12 5.71 -8.77
N LEU A 94 -19.74 6.77 -8.22
CA LEU A 94 -19.46 8.15 -8.62
C LEU A 94 -18.22 8.73 -7.91
N ASP A 95 -17.88 8.19 -6.73
CA ASP A 95 -16.82 8.68 -5.86
C ASP A 95 -15.82 7.56 -5.53
N LEU A 96 -15.35 6.86 -6.56
CA LEU A 96 -14.26 5.89 -6.42
C LEU A 96 -12.95 6.58 -6.03
N PRO A 97 -12.07 5.90 -5.26
CA PRO A 97 -10.79 6.44 -4.82
C PRO A 97 -9.95 7.05 -5.94
N ASP A 98 -9.35 8.22 -5.65
CA ASP A 98 -8.45 8.87 -6.59
C ASP A 98 -7.03 8.29 -6.52
N THR A 99 -6.61 7.68 -7.61
CA THR A 99 -5.39 6.89 -7.72
C THR A 99 -4.13 7.73 -7.91
N ALA A 100 -4.26 8.89 -8.55
CA ALA A 100 -3.11 9.73 -8.92
C ALA A 100 -2.65 10.67 -7.80
N ALA A 101 -3.52 10.98 -6.83
CA ALA A 101 -3.25 11.96 -5.78
C ALA A 101 -3.14 11.35 -4.38
N LEU A 102 -3.90 10.30 -4.06
CA LEU A 102 -3.94 9.75 -2.71
C LEU A 102 -2.97 8.59 -2.57
N LEU A 103 -3.19 7.52 -3.34
CA LEU A 103 -2.41 6.30 -3.17
C LEU A 103 -0.97 6.41 -3.70
N GLU A 104 -0.69 7.24 -4.70
CA GLU A 104 0.68 7.44 -5.21
C GLU A 104 1.60 8.09 -4.18
N ASP A 105 1.11 9.08 -3.43
CA ASP A 105 1.86 9.73 -2.35
C ASP A 105 2.15 8.73 -1.22
N ASP A 106 1.14 7.99 -0.77
CA ASP A 106 1.28 6.95 0.26
C ASP A 106 2.27 5.85 -0.17
N ILE A 107 2.20 5.43 -1.43
CA ILE A 107 3.14 4.48 -2.04
C ILE A 107 4.58 5.02 -1.98
N GLU A 108 4.79 6.31 -2.30
CA GLU A 108 6.12 6.89 -2.26
C GLU A 108 6.64 7.05 -0.83
N GLN A 109 5.79 7.41 0.14
CA GLN A 109 6.19 7.43 1.55
C GLN A 109 6.64 6.05 2.02
N MET A 110 5.89 5.00 1.69
CA MET A 110 6.29 3.63 2.03
C MET A 110 7.56 3.19 1.25
N ARG A 111 7.74 3.67 0.01
CA ARG A 111 8.97 3.45 -0.76
C ARG A 111 10.17 4.16 -0.12
N GLN A 112 10.01 5.35 0.44
CA GLN A 112 11.06 6.04 1.17
C GLN A 112 11.42 5.30 2.47
N ALA A 113 10.44 4.86 3.26
CA ALA A 113 10.68 4.01 4.43
C ALA A 113 11.45 2.74 4.05
N ASN A 114 11.05 2.10 2.95
CA ASN A 114 11.73 0.93 2.41
C ASN A 114 13.19 1.20 2.04
N ARG A 115 13.47 2.30 1.32
CA ARG A 115 14.84 2.71 0.93
C ARG A 115 15.74 2.95 2.14
N LEU A 116 15.24 3.65 3.16
CA LEU A 116 15.99 3.99 4.38
C LEU A 116 16.39 2.73 5.18
N LEU A 117 15.54 1.70 5.18
CA LEU A 117 15.79 0.42 5.85
C LEU A 117 16.54 -0.61 4.98
N SER A 118 16.81 -0.28 3.71
CA SER A 118 17.38 -1.24 2.77
C SER A 118 18.89 -1.47 2.97
N PHE A 119 19.34 -2.71 2.79
CA PHE A 119 20.76 -3.10 2.81
C PHE A 119 21.45 -3.01 1.45
N SER A 120 20.74 -2.63 0.39
CA SER A 120 21.30 -2.53 -0.95
C SER A 120 21.59 -1.07 -1.29
N PRO A 121 22.80 -0.72 -1.75
CA PRO A 121 23.04 0.58 -2.35
C PRO A 121 22.18 0.66 -3.61
N SER A 122 21.18 1.54 -3.62
CA SER A 122 20.32 1.69 -4.79
C SER A 122 21.17 2.20 -5.97
N GLY A 123 21.04 1.55 -7.12
CA GLY A 123 21.60 2.01 -8.40
C GLY A 123 20.91 3.27 -8.94
N GLY A 124 20.82 4.30 -8.11
CA GLY A 124 20.12 5.56 -8.33
C GLY A 124 20.00 6.32 -7.02
N THR A 125 20.19 7.63 -7.06
CA THR A 125 20.12 8.60 -5.94
C THR A 125 18.97 8.28 -4.97
N GLY A 126 19.24 7.70 -3.79
CA GLY A 126 18.20 7.57 -2.75
C GLY A 126 18.24 6.35 -1.80
N GLY A 127 19.31 5.55 -1.75
CA GLY A 127 19.45 4.49 -0.76
C GLY A 127 19.78 5.04 0.63
N GLY A 128 19.35 4.36 1.68
CA GLY A 128 19.70 4.74 3.05
C GLY A 128 21.21 4.63 3.33
N ASN A 129 21.68 5.35 4.35
CA ASN A 129 23.09 5.37 4.78
C ASN A 129 23.40 4.29 5.82
N ILE A 130 22.39 3.63 6.40
CA ILE A 130 22.52 2.51 7.34
C ILE A 130 23.61 1.49 6.92
N PRO A 131 23.69 1.00 5.66
CA PRO A 131 24.74 0.04 5.28
C PRO A 131 26.15 0.61 5.41
N GLY A 132 26.32 1.91 5.13
CA GLY A 132 27.59 2.61 5.31
C GLY A 132 27.96 2.75 6.78
N TYR A 133 27.00 3.09 7.64
CA TYR A 133 27.22 3.19 9.08
C TYR A 133 27.57 1.83 9.69
N LEU A 134 26.87 0.77 9.32
CA LEU A 134 27.16 -0.60 9.79
C LEU A 134 28.52 -1.10 9.29
N THR A 135 28.93 -0.71 8.08
CA THR A 135 30.28 -1.00 7.57
C THR A 135 31.34 -0.31 8.44
N GLY A 136 31.18 0.99 8.72
CA GLY A 136 32.11 1.72 9.59
C GLY A 136 32.16 1.18 11.02
N ILE A 137 31.02 0.74 11.57
CA ILE A 137 30.99 0.07 12.88
C ILE A 137 31.78 -1.23 12.84
N ASN A 138 31.56 -2.08 11.82
CA ASN A 138 32.29 -3.34 11.68
C ASN A 138 33.80 -3.12 11.52
N GLU A 139 34.22 -2.18 10.68
CA GLU A 139 35.63 -1.83 10.48
C GLU A 139 36.30 -1.37 11.78
N ASN A 140 35.61 -0.52 12.55
CA ASN A 140 36.12 -0.03 13.83
C ASN A 140 36.19 -1.13 14.90
N LEU A 141 35.20 -2.03 14.93
CA LEU A 141 35.21 -3.19 15.85
C LEU A 141 36.31 -4.20 15.45
N ASP A 142 36.56 -4.43 14.16
CA ASP A 142 37.59 -5.38 13.67
C ASP A 142 39.02 -4.87 13.91
N ALA A 143 39.20 -3.56 14.09
CA ALA A 143 40.46 -2.97 14.52
C ALA A 143 40.71 -3.07 16.03
N MET A 144 39.76 -3.62 16.79
CA MET A 144 39.83 -3.81 18.25
C MET A 144 39.68 -5.28 18.62
N SER A 145 40.05 -5.64 19.85
CA SER A 145 39.97 -7.00 20.37
C SER A 145 39.63 -7.03 21.86
N GLY A 146 39.17 -8.19 22.33
CA GLY A 146 38.74 -8.43 23.71
C GLY A 146 37.28 -8.83 23.80
N THR A 147 36.92 -9.50 24.90
CA THR A 147 35.60 -10.10 25.11
C THR A 147 34.46 -9.08 24.94
N THR A 148 34.59 -7.87 25.48
CA THR A 148 33.59 -6.80 25.33
C THR A 148 33.29 -6.46 23.87
N ILE A 149 34.32 -6.32 23.04
CA ILE A 149 34.18 -6.01 21.61
C ILE A 149 33.56 -7.20 20.86
N ALA A 150 34.03 -8.41 21.15
CA ALA A 150 33.51 -9.63 20.53
C ALA A 150 32.03 -9.87 20.87
N THR A 151 31.64 -9.70 22.14
CA THR A 151 30.26 -9.84 22.59
C THR A 151 29.38 -8.74 22.01
N PHE A 152 29.84 -7.49 21.96
CA PHE A 152 29.10 -6.41 21.31
C PHE A 152 28.82 -6.71 19.83
N LYS A 153 29.83 -7.21 19.10
CA LYS A 153 29.66 -7.61 17.70
C LYS A 153 28.65 -8.75 17.55
N ALA A 154 28.78 -9.80 18.36
CA ALA A 154 27.97 -11.01 18.22
C ALA A 154 26.51 -10.84 18.69
N GLU A 155 26.30 -10.14 19.80
CA GLU A 155 24.98 -10.07 20.46
C GLU A 155 24.20 -8.81 20.09
N PHE A 156 24.88 -7.69 19.82
CA PHE A 156 24.23 -6.42 19.49
C PHE A 156 24.25 -6.14 17.99
N LEU A 157 25.42 -6.09 17.36
CA LEU A 157 25.51 -5.64 15.96
C LEU A 157 24.82 -6.59 14.98
N LEU A 158 25.06 -7.91 15.10
CA LEU A 158 24.40 -8.90 14.25
C LEU A 158 22.86 -8.88 14.41
N GLN A 159 22.39 -8.64 15.63
CA GLN A 159 20.96 -8.60 15.92
C GLN A 159 20.33 -7.28 15.44
N LEU A 160 21.07 -6.16 15.49
CA LEU A 160 20.68 -4.88 14.90
C LEU A 160 20.50 -5.05 13.38
N GLU A 161 21.47 -5.63 12.70
CA GLU A 161 21.40 -5.90 11.25
C GLU A 161 20.17 -6.75 10.91
N LYS A 162 19.93 -7.80 11.69
CA LYS A 162 18.77 -8.68 11.52
C LYS A 162 17.44 -7.94 11.70
N ALA A 163 17.30 -7.14 12.76
CA ALA A 163 16.09 -6.39 13.06
C ALA A 163 15.77 -5.35 11.96
N ILE A 164 16.78 -4.62 11.47
CA ILE A 164 16.64 -3.70 10.33
C ILE A 164 16.15 -4.46 9.10
N GLY A 165 16.70 -5.66 8.85
CA GLY A 165 16.27 -6.53 7.75
C GLY A 165 14.80 -6.96 7.88
N GLY A 166 14.37 -7.25 9.10
CA GLY A 166 12.97 -7.45 9.48
C GLY A 166 12.07 -6.28 9.11
N HIS A 167 12.42 -5.08 9.55
CA HIS A 167 11.64 -3.88 9.29
C HIS A 167 11.59 -3.55 7.80
N HIS A 168 12.71 -3.71 7.10
CA HIS A 168 12.76 -3.61 5.64
C HIS A 168 11.79 -4.61 4.98
N GLY A 169 11.78 -5.87 5.41
CA GLY A 169 10.82 -6.87 4.93
C GLY A 169 9.36 -6.45 5.15
N ILE A 170 9.01 -5.87 6.29
CA ILE A 170 7.65 -5.38 6.56
C ILE A 170 7.28 -4.22 5.62
N THR A 171 8.19 -3.26 5.38
CA THR A 171 7.93 -2.17 4.41
C THR A 171 7.67 -2.68 2.99
N VAL A 172 8.33 -3.77 2.58
CA VAL A 172 8.05 -4.42 1.29
C VAL A 172 6.61 -4.92 1.24
N ILE A 173 6.12 -5.56 2.30
CA ILE A 173 4.73 -6.06 2.37
C ILE A 173 3.72 -4.91 2.34
N LEU A 174 3.92 -3.88 3.17
CA LEU A 174 3.02 -2.72 3.23
C LEU A 174 3.00 -1.96 1.90
N GLY A 175 4.18 -1.71 1.31
CA GLY A 175 4.29 -1.05 0.01
C GLY A 175 3.65 -1.86 -1.12
N SER A 176 3.82 -3.20 -1.10
CA SER A 176 3.13 -4.10 -2.03
C SER A 176 1.61 -3.98 -1.93
N ALA A 177 1.07 -3.89 -0.71
CA ALA A 177 -0.38 -3.77 -0.50
C ALA A 177 -0.94 -2.42 -0.99
N LEU A 178 -0.22 -1.31 -0.77
CA LEU A 178 -0.60 0.00 -1.31
C LEU A 178 -0.56 0.02 -2.84
N ALA A 179 0.52 -0.48 -3.44
CA ALA A 179 0.66 -0.56 -4.89
C ALA A 179 -0.40 -1.44 -5.56
N ALA A 180 -0.69 -2.60 -4.96
CA ALA A 180 -1.76 -3.49 -5.38
C ALA A 180 -3.14 -2.79 -5.31
N SER A 181 -3.41 -2.08 -4.22
CA SER A 181 -4.67 -1.36 -4.05
C SER A 181 -4.84 -0.23 -5.06
N ASN A 182 -3.77 0.51 -5.36
CA ASN A 182 -3.80 1.55 -6.40
C ASN A 182 -4.16 0.96 -7.77
N GLU A 183 -3.54 -0.16 -8.13
CA GLU A 183 -3.83 -0.85 -9.39
C GLU A 183 -5.29 -1.33 -9.46
N ILE A 184 -5.84 -1.89 -8.36
CA ILE A 184 -7.26 -2.27 -8.28
C ILE A 184 -8.16 -1.06 -8.63
N TRP A 185 -7.89 0.12 -8.08
CA TRP A 185 -8.71 1.31 -8.32
C TRP A 185 -8.53 1.91 -9.71
N ILE A 186 -7.32 1.89 -10.27
CA ILE A 186 -7.08 2.28 -11.67
C ILE A 186 -7.95 1.42 -12.59
N ARG A 187 -7.98 0.11 -12.35
CA ARG A 187 -8.76 -0.85 -13.14
C ARG A 187 -10.26 -0.73 -12.90
N ALA A 188 -10.68 -0.51 -11.66
CA ALA A 188 -12.09 -0.34 -11.31
C ALA A 188 -12.67 0.90 -12.00
N ARG A 189 -12.00 2.06 -11.92
CA ARG A 189 -12.41 3.31 -12.58
C ARG A 189 -12.59 3.13 -14.08
N LYS A 190 -11.62 2.47 -14.73
CA LYS A 190 -11.72 2.14 -16.16
C LYS A 190 -12.89 1.19 -16.45
N THR A 191 -13.06 0.14 -15.64
CA THR A 191 -14.13 -0.86 -15.85
C THR A 191 -15.52 -0.23 -15.68
N VAL A 192 -15.72 0.73 -14.76
CA VAL A 192 -16.99 1.46 -14.63
C VAL A 192 -17.32 2.24 -15.90
N ALA A 193 -16.35 3.00 -16.43
CA ALA A 193 -16.54 3.73 -17.68
C ALA A 193 -16.82 2.80 -18.87
N ASP A 194 -16.15 1.64 -18.92
CA ASP A 194 -16.40 0.60 -19.91
C ASP A 194 -17.83 0.02 -19.77
N ILE A 195 -18.29 -0.30 -18.56
CA ILE A 195 -19.65 -0.81 -18.28
C ILE A 195 -20.71 0.19 -18.76
N VAL A 196 -20.57 1.48 -18.41
CA VAL A 196 -21.50 2.54 -18.83
C VAL A 196 -21.50 2.68 -20.35
N GLY A 197 -20.32 2.73 -20.97
CA GLY A 197 -20.17 2.91 -22.42
C GLY A 197 -20.66 1.72 -23.25
N GLU A 198 -20.42 0.48 -22.80
CA GLU A 198 -20.91 -0.74 -23.46
C GLU A 198 -22.43 -0.86 -23.33
N THR A 199 -22.96 -0.59 -22.14
CA THR A 199 -24.42 -0.59 -21.92
C THR A 199 -25.11 0.48 -22.76
N GLN A 200 -24.54 1.69 -22.83
CA GLN A 200 -25.03 2.77 -23.67
C GLN A 200 -25.11 2.33 -25.14
N GLN A 201 -24.06 1.71 -25.67
CA GLN A 201 -24.02 1.23 -27.06
C GLN A 201 -25.04 0.12 -27.32
N ALA A 202 -25.17 -0.85 -26.41
CA ALA A 202 -26.14 -1.93 -26.54
C ALA A 202 -27.59 -1.42 -26.52
N LEU A 203 -27.91 -0.48 -25.62
CA LEU A 203 -29.23 0.16 -25.56
C LEU A 203 -29.51 1.00 -26.81
N HIS A 204 -28.52 1.74 -27.31
CA HIS A 204 -28.63 2.50 -28.53
C HIS A 204 -28.89 1.59 -29.75
N ALA A 205 -28.13 0.51 -29.90
CA ALA A 205 -28.34 -0.48 -30.95
C ALA A 205 -29.73 -1.11 -30.90
N TYR A 206 -30.20 -1.49 -29.70
CA TYR A 206 -31.56 -2.00 -29.52
C TYR A 206 -32.63 -0.98 -29.95
N ALA A 207 -32.48 0.29 -29.55
CA ALA A 207 -33.41 1.36 -29.89
C ALA A 207 -33.52 1.57 -31.42
N GLU A 208 -32.39 1.47 -32.13
CA GLU A 208 -32.34 1.59 -33.60
C GLU A 208 -32.79 0.29 -34.32
N GLY A 209 -33.01 -0.81 -33.59
CA GLY A 209 -33.32 -2.11 -34.17
C GLY A 209 -32.12 -2.77 -34.85
N GLY A 210 -30.91 -2.40 -34.46
CA GLY A 210 -29.66 -2.98 -34.92
C GLY A 210 -29.25 -4.23 -34.12
N ASP A 211 -28.12 -4.82 -34.52
CA ASP A 211 -27.55 -5.97 -33.83
C ASP A 211 -26.92 -5.53 -32.50
N ILE A 212 -27.30 -6.21 -31.42
CA ILE A 212 -26.79 -5.92 -30.08
C ILE A 212 -25.50 -6.68 -29.87
N SER A 213 -24.41 -5.94 -29.66
CA SER A 213 -23.16 -6.44 -29.13
C SER A 213 -23.00 -5.92 -27.70
N TRP A 214 -22.66 -6.80 -26.77
CA TRP A 214 -22.38 -6.45 -25.39
C TRP A 214 -21.21 -7.28 -24.90
N GLU A 215 -20.09 -6.61 -24.61
CA GLU A 215 -18.87 -7.26 -24.12
C GLU A 215 -18.21 -6.42 -23.02
N VAL A 216 -18.59 -6.68 -21.77
CA VAL A 216 -17.96 -6.09 -20.60
C VAL A 216 -16.86 -7.01 -20.09
N ILE A 217 -15.63 -6.51 -20.06
CA ILE A 217 -14.46 -7.21 -19.48
C ILE A 217 -14.18 -6.61 -18.09
N LEU A 218 -14.23 -7.44 -17.06
CA LEU A 218 -13.90 -7.07 -15.68
C LEU A 218 -12.38 -7.07 -15.50
N GLN A 219 -11.77 -5.88 -15.64
CA GLN A 219 -10.31 -5.72 -15.67
C GLN A 219 -9.65 -5.73 -14.29
N VAL A 220 -10.37 -6.03 -13.21
CA VAL A 220 -9.82 -6.03 -11.84
C VAL A 220 -9.25 -7.40 -11.45
N ALA A 221 -9.79 -8.50 -12.00
CA ALA A 221 -9.42 -9.85 -11.59
C ALA A 221 -7.94 -10.19 -11.88
N GLY A 222 -7.19 -10.51 -10.83
CA GLY A 222 -5.77 -10.86 -10.84
C GLY A 222 -4.79 -9.68 -10.77
N TYR A 223 -5.28 -8.44 -10.72
CA TYR A 223 -4.41 -7.26 -10.85
C TYR A 223 -3.72 -6.85 -9.55
N ALA A 224 -4.16 -7.29 -8.38
CA ALA A 224 -3.44 -7.01 -7.13
C ALA A 224 -2.00 -7.55 -7.16
N VAL A 225 -1.77 -8.70 -7.81
CA VAL A 225 -0.43 -9.28 -7.96
C VAL A 225 0.48 -8.43 -8.84
N GLU A 226 -0.06 -7.80 -9.90
CA GLU A 226 0.73 -6.92 -10.76
C GLU A 226 1.23 -5.70 -9.97
N GLY A 227 0.35 -5.06 -9.19
CA GLY A 227 0.74 -3.94 -8.32
C GLY A 227 1.72 -4.36 -7.22
N ALA A 228 1.51 -5.51 -6.58
CA ALA A 228 2.44 -6.06 -5.59
C ALA A 228 3.84 -6.32 -6.18
N GLY A 229 3.91 -6.73 -7.46
CA GLY A 229 5.16 -6.93 -8.19
C GLY A 229 6.07 -5.71 -8.22
N LEU A 230 5.55 -4.48 -8.10
CA LEU A 230 6.35 -3.26 -8.09
C LEU A 230 7.32 -3.19 -6.89
N PHE A 231 6.87 -3.65 -5.72
CA PHE A 231 7.71 -3.70 -4.50
C PHE A 231 8.51 -5.00 -4.38
N ALA A 232 8.20 -6.02 -5.18
CA ALA A 232 8.97 -7.26 -5.25
C ALA A 232 10.30 -7.11 -6.01
N THR A 233 10.52 -5.99 -6.70
CA THR A 233 11.76 -5.71 -7.43
C THR A 233 12.82 -5.02 -6.57
N GLY A 234 14.10 -5.11 -6.93
CA GLY A 234 15.13 -4.22 -6.39
C GLY A 234 15.53 -4.43 -4.91
N GLY A 235 15.69 -5.67 -4.45
CA GLY A 235 16.21 -5.97 -3.10
C GLY A 235 15.22 -6.66 -2.16
N ALA A 236 13.97 -6.85 -2.60
CA ALA A 236 12.93 -7.53 -1.83
C ALA A 236 13.32 -8.97 -1.42
N GLU A 237 14.01 -9.73 -2.28
CA GLU A 237 14.46 -11.09 -1.93
C GLU A 237 15.43 -11.08 -0.73
N ILE A 238 16.33 -10.09 -0.69
CA ILE A 238 17.27 -9.90 0.42
C ILE A 238 16.49 -9.48 1.67
N ALA A 239 15.54 -8.56 1.53
CA ALA A 239 14.67 -8.11 2.61
C ALA A 239 13.91 -9.28 3.27
N LEU A 240 13.24 -10.10 2.47
CA LEU A 240 12.45 -11.24 2.96
C LEU A 240 13.32 -12.31 3.61
N LYS A 241 14.54 -12.53 3.11
CA LYS A 241 15.52 -13.42 3.77
C LYS A 241 16.00 -12.85 5.11
N GLY A 242 16.20 -11.53 5.17
CA GLY A 242 16.62 -10.82 6.39
C GLY A 242 15.55 -10.78 7.48
N ALA A 243 14.27 -10.77 7.11
CA ALA A 243 13.15 -10.68 8.04
C ALA A 243 12.81 -11.96 8.84
N GLY A 244 13.68 -12.98 8.77
CA GLY A 244 13.39 -14.29 9.33
C GLY A 244 12.47 -15.12 8.43
N GLN A 245 12.42 -16.43 8.69
CA GLN A 245 11.75 -17.37 7.80
C GLN A 245 10.24 -17.16 7.82
N GLY A 246 9.72 -16.40 6.86
CA GLY A 246 8.35 -16.62 6.44
C GLY A 246 7.59 -15.48 5.80
N LEU A 247 8.05 -14.22 5.79
CA LEU A 247 7.27 -13.15 5.15
C LEU A 247 6.96 -13.50 3.68
N LYS A 248 5.75 -13.21 3.25
CA LYS A 248 5.26 -13.57 1.90
C LYS A 248 4.64 -12.37 1.24
N ILE A 249 5.21 -11.95 0.11
CA ILE A 249 4.52 -11.06 -0.83
C ILE A 249 3.33 -11.83 -1.43
N LEU A 250 2.25 -11.11 -1.74
CA LEU A 250 1.16 -11.66 -2.51
C LEU A 250 1.67 -11.99 -3.93
N THR A 251 1.91 -13.27 -4.20
CA THR A 251 2.37 -13.78 -5.51
C THR A 251 1.29 -14.55 -6.25
N GLU A 252 0.18 -14.86 -5.58
CA GLU A 252 -0.94 -15.63 -6.10
C GLU A 252 -2.24 -14.95 -5.69
N THR A 253 -2.84 -14.20 -6.62
CA THR A 253 -4.29 -14.10 -6.75
C THR A 253 -4.69 -14.91 -7.97
N THR A 254 -5.99 -15.16 -8.15
CA THR A 254 -6.50 -15.87 -9.32
C THR A 254 -5.72 -15.50 -10.58
N THR A 255 -5.22 -16.48 -11.34
CA THR A 255 -4.51 -16.26 -12.61
C THR A 255 -5.25 -15.18 -13.40
N LYS A 256 -4.54 -14.15 -13.89
CA LYS A 256 -5.12 -13.08 -14.71
C LYS A 256 -6.11 -13.69 -15.69
N LYS A 257 -7.39 -13.47 -15.42
CA LYS A 257 -8.49 -13.96 -16.23
C LYS A 257 -9.29 -12.74 -16.57
N ASP A 258 -9.32 -12.42 -17.86
CA ASP A 258 -10.31 -11.52 -18.43
C ASP A 258 -11.67 -12.14 -18.15
N THR A 259 -12.23 -11.77 -17.00
CA THR A 259 -13.53 -12.27 -16.57
C THR A 259 -14.54 -11.41 -17.28
N LYS A 260 -15.33 -12.03 -18.15
CA LYS A 260 -16.39 -11.32 -18.84
C LYS A 260 -17.60 -11.28 -17.93
N ALA A 261 -18.26 -10.13 -17.90
CA ALA A 261 -19.55 -10.05 -17.25
C ALA A 261 -20.57 -10.92 -17.99
N THR A 262 -21.64 -11.31 -17.30
CA THR A 262 -22.67 -12.16 -17.89
C THR A 262 -23.45 -11.42 -18.97
N ALA A 263 -23.42 -11.93 -20.21
CA ALA A 263 -24.15 -11.31 -21.33
C ALA A 263 -25.67 -11.31 -21.11
N PRO A 264 -26.34 -10.16 -21.21
CA PRO A 264 -27.79 -10.07 -21.07
C PRO A 264 -28.52 -10.58 -22.32
N SER A 265 -29.80 -10.91 -22.19
CA SER A 265 -30.70 -11.02 -23.35
C SER A 265 -30.85 -9.66 -24.05
N GLY A 266 -31.14 -9.66 -25.36
CA GLY A 266 -31.11 -8.47 -26.19
C GLY A 266 -32.35 -7.57 -26.12
N ASP A 267 -33.04 -7.49 -24.99
CA ASP A 267 -34.17 -6.55 -24.80
C ASP A 267 -33.87 -5.50 -23.72
N TYR A 268 -34.72 -4.46 -23.63
CA TYR A 268 -34.51 -3.33 -22.72
C TYR A 268 -34.31 -3.76 -21.25
N GLU A 269 -35.23 -4.57 -20.70
CA GLU A 269 -35.20 -4.97 -19.28
C GLU A 269 -33.96 -5.82 -18.97
N SER A 270 -33.62 -6.72 -19.90
CA SER A 270 -32.42 -7.55 -19.81
C SER A 270 -31.14 -6.74 -19.85
N LEU A 271 -31.06 -5.72 -20.73
CA LEU A 271 -29.91 -4.83 -20.83
C LEU A 271 -29.72 -3.99 -19.55
N MET A 272 -30.81 -3.44 -19.01
CA MET A 272 -30.77 -2.70 -17.74
C MET A 272 -30.42 -3.60 -16.55
N THR A 273 -30.90 -4.85 -16.54
CA THR A 273 -30.53 -5.85 -15.53
C THR A 273 -29.05 -6.22 -15.66
N GLY A 274 -28.56 -6.44 -16.88
CA GLY A 274 -27.16 -6.72 -17.19
C GLY A 274 -26.22 -5.59 -16.75
N PHE A 275 -26.65 -4.34 -16.91
CA PHE A 275 -25.92 -3.18 -16.41
C PHE A 275 -25.70 -3.22 -14.90
N GLY A 276 -26.76 -3.44 -14.11
CA GLY A 276 -26.65 -3.56 -12.66
C GLY A 276 -25.82 -4.78 -12.23
N ASN A 277 -26.00 -5.92 -12.91
CA ASN A 277 -25.25 -7.14 -12.63
C ASN A 277 -23.75 -6.97 -12.90
N SER A 278 -23.35 -6.29 -13.99
CA SER A 278 -21.93 -6.02 -14.27
C SER A 278 -21.25 -5.19 -13.19
N LEU A 279 -21.95 -4.21 -12.63
CA LEU A 279 -21.42 -3.42 -11.50
C LEU A 279 -21.32 -4.28 -10.24
N GLN A 280 -22.30 -5.14 -9.97
CA GLN A 280 -22.21 -6.08 -8.85
C GLN A 280 -21.05 -7.06 -9.02
N GLU A 281 -20.88 -7.64 -10.21
CA GLU A 281 -19.77 -8.55 -10.52
C GLU A 281 -18.40 -7.83 -10.42
N LEU A 282 -18.34 -6.54 -10.79
CA LEU A 282 -17.15 -5.70 -10.55
C LEU A 282 -16.89 -5.53 -9.05
N SER A 283 -17.92 -5.28 -8.23
CA SER A 283 -17.79 -5.17 -6.77
C SER A 283 -17.27 -6.47 -6.16
N ASP A 284 -17.79 -7.61 -6.61
CA ASP A 284 -17.35 -8.94 -6.17
C ASP A 284 -15.90 -9.22 -6.58
N ALA A 285 -15.48 -8.79 -7.77
CA ALA A 285 -14.10 -8.90 -8.22
C ALA A 285 -13.15 -8.03 -7.38
N ILE A 286 -13.53 -6.78 -7.08
CA ILE A 286 -12.76 -5.91 -6.16
C ILE A 286 -12.64 -6.57 -4.79
N LYS A 287 -13.75 -7.10 -4.27
CA LYS A 287 -13.77 -7.79 -2.98
C LYS A 287 -12.80 -8.96 -2.95
N ALA A 288 -12.77 -9.79 -3.99
CA ALA A 288 -11.87 -10.95 -4.04
C ALA A 288 -10.39 -10.55 -4.01
N GLU A 289 -10.01 -9.48 -4.71
CA GLU A 289 -8.64 -8.95 -4.67
C GLU A 289 -8.30 -8.35 -3.29
N GLU A 290 -9.23 -7.60 -2.70
CA GLU A 290 -9.06 -7.05 -1.35
C GLU A 290 -9.00 -8.13 -0.27
N ASP A 291 -9.80 -9.19 -0.38
CA ASP A 291 -9.75 -10.34 0.52
C ASP A 291 -8.36 -10.99 0.47
N ALA A 292 -7.80 -11.17 -0.72
CA ALA A 292 -6.45 -11.73 -0.88
C ALA A 292 -5.36 -10.82 -0.28
N LEU A 293 -5.50 -9.50 -0.41
CA LEU A 293 -4.60 -8.52 0.22
C LEU A 293 -4.73 -8.54 1.74
N ALA A 294 -5.95 -8.53 2.27
CA ALA A 294 -6.22 -8.61 3.71
C ALA A 294 -5.68 -9.90 4.33
N ASP A 295 -5.86 -11.04 3.65
CA ASP A 295 -5.32 -12.34 4.06
C ASP A 295 -3.78 -12.31 4.07
N ASN A 296 -3.16 -11.68 3.06
CA ASN A 296 -1.71 -11.54 3.01
C ASN A 296 -1.16 -10.67 4.17
N LEU A 297 -1.81 -9.54 4.43
CA LEU A 297 -1.44 -8.63 5.54
C LEU A 297 -1.62 -9.32 6.91
N THR A 298 -2.73 -10.03 7.10
CA THR A 298 -3.01 -10.81 8.31
C THR A 298 -1.98 -11.92 8.51
N LEU A 299 -1.66 -12.67 7.45
CA LEU A 299 -0.66 -13.73 7.48
C LEU A 299 0.71 -13.19 7.90
N ASN A 300 1.14 -12.06 7.33
CA ASN A 300 2.44 -11.46 7.65
C ASN A 300 2.45 -10.86 9.06
N THR A 301 1.37 -10.22 9.50
CA THR A 301 1.19 -9.78 10.90
C THR A 301 1.36 -10.93 11.88
N GLY A 302 0.74 -12.09 11.61
CA GLY A 302 0.89 -13.29 12.43
C GLY A 302 2.34 -13.79 12.50
N LYS A 303 3.08 -13.72 11.39
CA LYS A 303 4.50 -14.15 11.33
C LYS A 303 5.41 -13.20 12.10
N VAL A 304 5.23 -11.89 11.94
CA VAL A 304 6.00 -10.89 12.70
C VAL A 304 5.80 -11.11 14.20
N ARG A 305 4.55 -11.31 14.63
CA ARG A 305 4.22 -11.58 16.04
C ARG A 305 4.80 -12.89 16.55
N ALA A 306 4.91 -13.92 15.71
CA ALA A 306 5.43 -15.22 16.09
C ALA A 306 6.97 -15.27 16.16
N ASP A 307 7.67 -14.45 15.37
CA ASP A 307 9.13 -14.42 15.28
C ASP A 307 9.73 -13.10 15.77
N GLN A 308 9.39 -12.70 17.00
CA GLN A 308 9.86 -11.44 17.61
C GLN A 308 11.39 -11.27 17.54
N GLY A 309 12.14 -12.37 17.67
CA GLY A 309 13.61 -12.35 17.62
C GLY A 309 14.22 -12.04 16.26
N SER A 310 13.42 -11.83 15.21
CA SER A 310 13.88 -11.31 13.91
C SER A 310 13.62 -9.82 13.73
N TYR A 311 12.95 -9.17 14.68
CA TYR A 311 12.55 -7.76 14.60
C TYR A 311 12.98 -6.94 15.82
N ASP A 312 13.39 -7.60 16.92
CA ASP A 312 13.71 -6.95 18.19
C ASP A 312 15.14 -7.29 18.63
N LEU A 313 15.89 -6.32 19.18
CA LEU A 313 17.15 -6.63 19.86
C LEU A 313 16.78 -7.27 21.20
N LYS A 314 16.90 -8.60 21.32
CA LYS A 314 16.81 -9.24 22.64
C LYS A 314 17.75 -8.49 23.56
N ARG A 315 17.19 -7.74 24.52
CA ARG A 315 17.93 -6.87 25.46
C ARG A 315 19.21 -7.59 25.87
N PRO A 316 20.38 -7.19 25.37
CA PRO A 316 21.60 -7.86 25.77
C PRO A 316 21.66 -7.72 27.28
N GLY A 317 21.78 -8.85 27.99
CA GLY A 317 22.10 -8.80 29.41
C GLY A 317 23.28 -7.84 29.56
N LEU A 318 23.28 -7.04 30.62
CA LEU A 318 24.47 -6.27 31.02
C LEU A 318 25.67 -7.20 30.80
N LEU A 319 26.61 -6.79 29.94
CA LEU A 319 27.81 -7.55 29.63
C LEU A 319 28.38 -8.02 30.97
N ASP A 320 28.24 -9.31 31.28
CA ASP A 320 28.69 -9.85 32.55
C ASP A 320 30.19 -10.07 32.40
N ILE A 321 30.95 -9.00 32.66
CA ILE A 321 32.41 -8.99 32.61
C ILE A 321 32.92 -9.63 33.91
N SER A 322 32.54 -10.89 34.17
CA SER A 322 33.00 -11.63 35.35
C SER A 322 34.05 -12.69 35.01
N ASP A 323 34.39 -12.87 33.74
CA ASP A 323 35.28 -13.95 33.31
C ASP A 323 36.72 -13.47 33.08
N ASP A 324 37.47 -13.44 34.18
CA ASP A 324 38.92 -13.19 34.26
C ASP A 324 39.77 -14.30 33.59
N SER A 325 39.15 -15.29 32.93
CA SER A 325 39.80 -16.56 32.58
C SER A 325 40.35 -16.68 31.16
N GLN A 326 40.27 -15.64 30.32
CA GLN A 326 40.96 -15.63 29.03
C GLN A 326 41.80 -14.36 28.85
N ALA A 327 43.11 -14.54 29.02
CA ALA A 327 44.13 -13.57 28.66
C ALA A 327 44.24 -13.45 27.13
N ASP A 328 43.20 -12.92 26.49
CA ASP A 328 43.31 -12.38 25.13
C ASP A 328 43.96 -11.00 25.20
N ILE A 329 44.74 -10.64 24.18
CA ILE A 329 45.28 -9.29 24.05
C ILE A 329 44.08 -8.35 23.89
N ILE A 330 43.83 -7.51 24.90
CA ILE A 330 42.82 -6.46 24.85
C ILE A 330 43.42 -5.29 24.07
N VAL A 331 42.90 -5.02 22.88
CA VAL A 331 43.23 -3.82 22.08
C VAL A 331 41.99 -2.98 21.98
N ILE A 332 41.94 -1.90 22.77
CA ILE A 332 40.84 -0.95 22.75
C ILE A 332 41.36 0.41 22.30
N SER A 333 40.75 0.95 21.25
CA SER A 333 41.05 2.29 20.74
C SER A 333 39.91 3.23 21.07
N ARG A 334 40.13 4.15 22.02
CA ARG A 334 39.11 5.12 22.43
C ARG A 334 38.56 5.95 21.26
N PRO A 335 39.38 6.46 20.31
CA PRO A 335 38.87 7.16 19.14
C PRO A 335 37.93 6.33 18.26
N LEU A 336 38.20 5.02 18.07
CA LEU A 336 37.35 4.14 17.25
C LEU A 336 36.02 3.86 17.95
N VAL A 337 36.04 3.67 19.28
CA VAL A 337 34.83 3.54 20.11
C VAL A 337 34.01 4.82 20.07
N ASP A 338 34.67 5.98 20.15
CA ASP A 338 33.99 7.27 20.10
C ASP A 338 33.32 7.47 18.73
N GLU A 339 33.92 7.02 17.62
CA GLU A 339 33.30 7.07 16.29
C GLU A 339 32.08 6.13 16.19
N ILE A 340 32.16 4.91 16.74
CA ILE A 340 30.99 4.01 16.82
C ILE A 340 29.86 4.64 17.63
N THR A 341 30.18 5.13 18.83
CA THR A 341 29.18 5.51 19.85
C THR A 341 28.64 6.93 19.69
N ARG A 342 29.40 7.83 19.05
CA ARG A 342 29.01 9.24 18.84
C ARG A 342 28.68 9.60 17.39
N THR A 343 29.00 8.72 16.43
CA THR A 343 28.74 8.97 15.01
C THR A 343 27.84 7.88 14.44
N TYR A 344 28.34 6.66 14.27
CA TYR A 344 27.64 5.66 13.45
C TYR A 344 26.34 5.13 14.07
N LEU A 345 26.33 4.78 15.36
CA LEU A 345 25.10 4.30 16.01
C LEU A 345 24.05 5.42 16.15
N PRO A 346 24.40 6.66 16.57
CA PRO A 346 23.46 7.78 16.52
C PRO A 346 22.88 8.06 15.13
N PHE A 347 23.69 8.05 14.07
CA PHE A 347 23.19 8.28 12.71
C PHE A 347 22.32 7.13 12.20
N THR A 348 22.64 5.89 12.58
CA THR A 348 21.75 4.74 12.32
C THR A 348 20.39 4.95 12.98
N ALA A 349 20.37 5.40 14.24
CA ALA A 349 19.14 5.70 14.96
C ALA A 349 18.34 6.84 14.31
N ASP A 350 18.99 7.93 13.88
CA ASP A 350 18.31 9.05 13.21
C ASP A 350 17.66 8.60 11.88
N GLU A 351 18.29 7.67 11.17
CA GLU A 351 17.77 7.10 9.93
C GLU A 351 16.59 6.13 10.17
N LEU A 352 16.63 5.36 11.27
CA LEU A 352 15.49 4.57 11.73
C LEU A 352 14.29 5.45 12.04
N ASP A 353 14.47 6.56 12.77
CA ASP A 353 13.38 7.49 13.06
C ASP A 353 12.82 8.16 11.80
N SER A 354 13.69 8.44 10.82
CA SER A 354 13.27 8.92 9.50
C SER A 354 12.40 7.89 8.79
N ALA A 355 12.81 6.61 8.77
CA ALA A 355 12.03 5.53 8.17
C ALA A 355 10.67 5.35 8.86
N ARG A 356 10.64 5.41 10.20
CA ARG A 356 9.41 5.38 11.01
C ARG A 356 8.47 6.52 10.63
N SER A 357 9.01 7.72 10.47
CA SER A 357 8.22 8.90 10.10
C SER A 357 7.60 8.74 8.71
N GLN A 358 8.35 8.21 7.75
CA GLN A 358 7.82 7.90 6.42
C GLN A 358 6.75 6.81 6.46
N ALA A 359 6.98 5.73 7.22
CA ALA A 359 5.99 4.68 7.41
C ALA A 359 4.70 5.18 8.08
N TYR A 360 4.79 6.15 9.00
CA TYR A 360 3.64 6.78 9.65
C TYR A 360 2.85 7.68 8.71
N LEU A 361 3.52 8.38 7.80
CA LEU A 361 2.87 9.26 6.83
C LEU A 361 2.15 8.51 5.71
N ALA A 362 2.56 7.28 5.40
CA ALA A 362 1.89 6.44 4.43
C ALA A 362 0.53 5.98 4.96
N THR A 363 -0.55 6.60 4.53
CA THR A 363 -1.91 6.23 4.92
C THR A 363 -2.52 5.25 3.90
N TYR A 364 -3.64 4.62 4.27
CA TYR A 364 -4.46 3.89 3.29
C TYR A 364 -5.76 4.66 3.12
N GLU A 365 -5.88 5.41 2.02
CA GLU A 365 -7.00 6.31 1.76
C GLU A 365 -7.84 5.88 0.53
N ALA A 366 -8.32 4.64 0.55
CA ALA A 366 -9.25 4.13 -0.47
C ALA A 366 -10.72 4.14 0.00
N TYR A 367 -11.14 5.26 0.59
CA TYR A 367 -12.53 5.46 1.05
C TYR A 367 -13.50 5.51 -0.12
N ARG A 368 -14.67 4.89 0.08
CA ARG A 368 -15.69 4.72 -0.96
C ARG A 368 -17.03 4.31 -0.35
N ASP A 369 -18.03 4.13 -1.21
CA ASP A 369 -19.32 3.58 -0.81
C ASP A 369 -19.20 2.19 -0.16
N GLY A 370 -19.96 1.98 0.93
CA GLY A 370 -19.90 0.75 1.72
C GLY A 370 -20.42 -0.51 1.01
N SER A 371 -21.07 -0.37 -0.14
CA SER A 371 -21.52 -1.49 -0.97
C SER A 371 -20.43 -2.06 -1.89
N ILE A 372 -19.28 -1.39 -2.02
CA ILE A 372 -18.19 -1.79 -2.92
C ILE A 372 -17.09 -2.58 -2.20
N GLY A 373 -16.80 -3.78 -2.70
CA GLY A 373 -15.69 -4.60 -2.21
C GLY A 373 -15.91 -5.12 -0.79
N ARG A 374 -14.90 -4.97 0.08
CA ARG A 374 -15.00 -5.23 1.54
C ARG A 374 -15.74 -4.15 2.33
N GLY A 375 -16.23 -3.09 1.67
CA GLY A 375 -16.92 -1.96 2.28
C GLY A 375 -16.07 -0.68 2.28
N SER A 376 -16.50 0.32 3.06
CA SER A 376 -16.00 1.70 2.92
C SER A 376 -14.51 1.88 3.23
N ASN A 377 -13.91 0.95 3.96
CA ASN A 377 -12.52 1.04 4.43
C ASN A 377 -11.59 0.03 3.74
N GLY A 378 -12.10 -0.85 2.86
CA GLY A 378 -11.29 -1.88 2.20
C GLY A 378 -10.42 -2.69 3.16
N ILE A 379 -9.11 -2.68 2.91
CA ILE A 379 -8.08 -3.39 3.69
C ILE A 379 -7.42 -2.52 4.78
N SER A 380 -7.96 -1.32 5.05
CA SER A 380 -7.40 -0.38 6.02
C SER A 380 -7.11 -1.01 7.39
N PRO A 381 -8.01 -1.80 8.01
CA PRO A 381 -7.75 -2.37 9.33
C PRO A 381 -6.51 -3.28 9.36
N GLU A 382 -6.37 -4.18 8.39
CA GLU A 382 -5.25 -5.12 8.30
C GLU A 382 -3.95 -4.40 7.92
N PHE A 383 -4.03 -3.37 7.07
CA PHE A 383 -2.89 -2.53 6.71
C PHE A 383 -2.37 -1.77 7.93
N SER A 384 -3.26 -1.05 8.62
CA SER A 384 -2.91 -0.26 9.80
C SER A 384 -2.37 -1.12 10.94
N GLU A 385 -2.89 -2.34 11.14
CA GLU A 385 -2.37 -3.24 12.17
C GLU A 385 -0.88 -3.57 11.95
N LEU A 386 -0.50 -3.98 10.73
CA LEU A 386 0.90 -4.28 10.40
C LEU A 386 1.78 -3.03 10.40
N GLN A 387 1.24 -1.91 9.93
CA GLN A 387 1.92 -0.61 9.93
C GLN A 387 2.26 -0.16 11.35
N TRP A 388 1.32 -0.23 12.29
CA TRP A 388 1.57 0.16 13.67
C TRP A 388 2.61 -0.73 14.34
N ILE A 389 2.60 -2.04 14.03
CA ILE A 389 3.65 -2.96 14.48
C ILE A 389 5.02 -2.50 13.95
N LEU A 390 5.14 -2.17 12.65
CA LEU A 390 6.39 -1.64 12.10
C LEU A 390 6.83 -0.36 12.82
N ILE A 391 5.92 0.58 13.04
CA ILE A 391 6.21 1.88 13.66
C ILE A 391 6.74 1.67 15.09
N ASP A 392 6.09 0.81 15.87
CA ASP A 392 6.51 0.51 17.24
C ASP A 392 7.86 -0.23 17.26
N LEU A 393 8.05 -1.22 16.40
CA LEU A 393 9.32 -1.96 16.31
C LEU A 393 10.49 -1.07 15.90
N VAL A 394 10.30 -0.18 14.92
CA VAL A 394 11.36 0.76 14.50
C VAL A 394 11.67 1.78 15.59
N ARG A 395 10.64 2.27 16.31
CA ARG A 395 10.83 3.16 17.47
C ARG A 395 11.62 2.48 18.58
N ASP A 396 11.30 1.24 18.88
CA ASP A 396 11.99 0.48 19.92
C ASP A 396 13.45 0.21 19.50
N LEU A 397 13.68 -0.22 18.24
CA LEU A 397 15.02 -0.42 17.69
C LEU A 397 15.87 0.87 17.66
N GLU A 398 15.26 2.02 17.36
CA GLU A 398 15.92 3.33 17.45
C GLU A 398 16.43 3.59 18.87
N TRP A 399 15.57 3.41 19.86
CA TRP A 399 15.92 3.57 21.27
C TRP A 399 17.02 2.59 21.69
N GLU A 400 16.91 1.33 21.31
CA GLU A 400 17.91 0.30 21.61
C GLU A 400 19.25 0.59 20.94
N THR A 401 19.24 1.13 19.73
CA THR A 401 20.46 1.53 19.02
C THR A 401 21.21 2.62 19.79
N ARG A 402 20.49 3.64 20.27
CA ARG A 402 21.08 4.72 21.10
C ARG A 402 21.59 4.20 22.45
N ASN A 403 20.85 3.30 23.09
CA ASN A 403 21.25 2.75 24.38
C ASN A 403 22.39 1.72 24.26
N GLY A 404 22.46 0.97 23.17
CA GLY A 404 23.59 0.11 22.83
C GLY A 404 24.88 0.91 22.66
N ALA A 405 24.82 2.05 21.98
CA ALA A 405 25.93 2.99 21.89
C ALA A 405 26.40 3.45 23.28
N LYS A 406 25.46 3.81 24.16
CA LYS A 406 25.80 4.25 25.52
C LYS A 406 26.37 3.13 26.38
N THR A 407 25.87 1.91 26.21
CA THR A 407 26.34 0.72 26.93
C THR A 407 27.79 0.41 26.55
N LEU A 408 28.12 0.44 25.25
CA LEU A 408 29.50 0.25 24.79
C LEU A 408 30.43 1.35 25.33
N ASP A 409 30.02 2.62 25.24
CA ASP A 409 30.78 3.77 25.76
C ASP A 409 31.13 3.60 27.25
N LEU A 410 30.15 3.20 28.07
CA LEU A 410 30.35 2.98 29.51
C LEU A 410 31.21 1.74 29.80
N ALA A 411 31.01 0.63 29.09
CA ALA A 411 31.81 -0.58 29.27
C ALA A 411 33.30 -0.32 28.96
N ILE A 412 33.58 0.45 27.90
CA ILE A 412 34.95 0.83 27.55
C ILE A 412 35.53 1.86 28.52
N GLU A 413 34.72 2.79 29.02
CA GLU A 413 35.16 3.74 30.05
C GLU A 413 35.56 3.02 31.35
N ASP A 414 34.83 1.98 31.75
CA ASP A 414 35.13 1.19 32.95
C ASP A 414 36.47 0.44 32.81
N ILE A 415 36.72 -0.20 31.66
CA ILE A 415 38.00 -0.85 31.34
C ILE A 415 39.15 0.17 31.42
N GLY A 416 38.99 1.35 30.82
CA GLY A 416 40.03 2.39 30.87
C GLY A 416 40.34 2.89 32.28
N ARG A 417 39.34 2.95 33.17
CA ARG A 417 39.57 3.31 34.59
C ARG A 417 40.33 2.22 35.34
N ALA A 418 40.02 0.94 35.07
CA ALA A 418 40.75 -0.18 35.65
C ALA A 418 42.23 -0.19 35.21
N ASP A 419 42.49 0.07 33.92
CA ASP A 419 43.85 0.17 33.39
C ASP A 419 44.63 1.34 34.01
N THR A 420 43.98 2.51 34.18
CA THR A 420 44.61 3.67 34.84
C THR A 420 45.03 3.33 36.28
N ALA A 421 44.17 2.63 37.03
CA ALA A 421 44.49 2.21 38.39
C ALA A 421 45.64 1.18 38.43
N ALA A 422 45.70 0.27 37.46
CA ALA A 422 46.79 -0.69 37.32
C ALA A 422 48.12 0.00 36.92
N GLU A 423 48.08 1.03 36.06
CA GLU A 423 49.24 1.84 35.70
C GLU A 423 49.80 2.59 36.91
N ASP A 424 48.94 3.20 37.72
CA ASP A 424 49.32 3.87 38.97
C ASP A 424 50.01 2.89 39.95
N ASP A 425 49.47 1.67 40.09
CA ASP A 425 50.06 0.62 40.94
C ASP A 425 51.40 0.12 40.39
N LEU A 426 51.53 -0.01 39.06
CA LEU A 426 52.78 -0.39 38.41
C LEU A 426 53.84 0.70 38.56
N GLU A 427 53.48 1.98 38.40
CA GLU A 427 54.39 3.10 38.58
C GLU A 427 54.83 3.21 40.04
N LYS A 428 53.91 3.00 40.98
CA LYS A 428 54.23 2.90 42.42
C LYS A 428 55.20 1.76 42.70
N HIS A 429 54.94 0.57 42.17
CA HIS A 429 55.86 -0.58 42.30
C HIS A 429 57.22 -0.28 41.67
N HIS A 430 57.26 0.38 40.51
CA HIS A 430 58.50 0.80 39.86
C HIS A 430 59.30 1.78 40.73
N ARG A 431 58.63 2.72 41.39
CA ARG A 431 59.25 3.63 42.39
C ARG A 431 59.84 2.84 43.57
N GLU A 432 59.08 1.89 44.13
CA GLU A 432 59.56 1.01 45.21
C GLU A 432 60.78 0.17 44.79
N VAL A 433 60.79 -0.36 43.57
CA VAL A 433 61.93 -1.12 43.01
C VAL A 433 63.15 -0.22 42.80
N LYS A 434 62.95 1.03 42.35
CA LYS A 434 64.03 2.00 42.10
C LYS A 434 64.69 2.51 43.38
N ASP A 435 63.92 2.72 44.44
CA ASP A 435 64.44 3.15 45.75
C ASP A 435 65.25 2.03 46.44
N GLY A 436 65.05 0.78 46.01
CA GLY A 436 65.75 -0.39 46.52
C GLY A 436 65.36 -0.74 47.96
N SER A 437 65.95 -1.79 48.52
CA SER A 437 65.62 -2.24 49.89
C SER A 437 66.16 -1.33 51.01
N GLY A 438 66.88 -0.26 50.67
CA GLY A 438 67.63 0.56 51.62
C GLY A 438 68.80 -0.17 52.31
N ALA A 439 69.03 -1.45 52.02
CA ALA A 439 70.12 -2.23 52.58
C ALA A 439 71.40 -2.03 51.75
N THR A 440 72.47 -1.52 52.37
CA THR A 440 73.82 -1.51 51.81
C THR A 440 74.61 -2.70 52.39
N PRO A 441 74.64 -3.87 51.72
CA PRO A 441 75.35 -5.06 52.22
C PRO A 441 76.88 -4.94 52.14
N TRP A 442 77.40 -3.81 51.67
CA TRP A 442 78.83 -3.52 51.54
C TRP A 442 79.18 -2.32 52.44
N THR A 443 79.47 -2.60 53.71
CA THR A 443 80.16 -1.69 54.64
C THR A 443 81.52 -2.24 54.99
#